data_AF-A0A2M7ZXQ5-F1
#
_entry.id   AF-A0A2M7ZXQ5-F1
#
_cell.length_a   1.000
_cell.length_b   1.000
_cell.length_c   1.000
_cell.angle_alpha   90.00
_cell.angle_beta   90.00
_cell.angle_gamma   90.00
#
_symmetry.space_group_name_H-M   'P 1'
#
loop_
_entity.id
_entity.type
_entity.pdbx_description
1 polymer ?
#
loop_
_entity_poly.entity_id
_entity_poly.type
_entity_poly.pdbx_seq_one_letter_code
_entity_poly.pdbx_strand_id
1 'polypeptide(L)' 'MLKLEDIKKDAQVRGIQPEEVVRIIQVEQLGNDAITVYYKDSQGKVSEQMLFRSDEMKLEIATAGRPWAFDAAGAEF' A
#
# COMPACT_ATOMS: atom_id res chain seq x y z
N MET A 1 -1.52 -7.88 -9.10
CA MET A 1 -1.82 -6.44 -9.01
C MET A 1 -2.13 -6.16 -7.56
N LEU A 2 -1.37 -5.26 -6.93
CA LEU A 2 -1.63 -4.86 -5.57
C LEU A 2 -2.90 -3.99 -5.55
N LYS A 3 -3.87 -4.33 -4.70
CA LYS A 3 -5.01 -3.46 -4.44
C LYS A 3 -4.66 -2.52 -3.28
N LEU A 4 -5.05 -1.25 -3.36
CA LEU A 4 -4.93 -0.30 -2.25
C LEU A 4 -5.58 -0.85 -0.95
N GLU A 5 -6.62 -1.66 -1.10
CA GLU A 5 -7.32 -2.34 -0.01
C GLU A 5 -6.46 -3.36 0.76
N ASP A 6 -5.39 -3.89 0.15
CA ASP A 6 -4.47 -4.83 0.79
C ASP A 6 -3.42 -4.11 1.66
N ILE A 7 -3.30 -2.78 1.53
CA ILE A 7 -2.39 -1.97 2.35
C ILE A 7 -2.95 -1.89 3.77
N LYS A 8 -2.20 -2.47 4.72
CA LYS A 8 -2.55 -2.50 6.13
C LYS A 8 -1.53 -1.75 6.97
N LYS A 9 -1.93 -1.40 8.19
CA LYS A 9 -0.98 -0.94 9.22
C LYS A 9 0.13 -1.98 9.41
N ASP A 10 1.35 -1.48 9.62
CA ASP A 10 2.61 -2.23 9.67
C ASP A 10 3.11 -2.81 8.34
N ALA A 11 2.37 -2.63 7.23
CA ALA A 11 2.86 -3.05 5.91
C ALA A 11 4.10 -2.25 5.51
N GLN A 12 5.04 -2.91 4.83
CA GLN A 12 6.19 -2.24 4.23
C GLN A 12 5.87 -1.97 2.75
N VAL A 13 5.98 -0.72 2.32
CA VAL A 13 5.64 -0.31 0.95
C VAL A 13 6.81 0.41 0.32
N ARG A 14 7.14 0.00 -0.90
CA ARG A 14 8.11 0.66 -1.77
C ARG A 14 7.37 1.42 -2.86
N GLY A 15 7.93 2.56 -3.28
CA GLY A 15 7.36 3.40 -4.33
C GLY A 15 6.48 4.53 -3.78
N ILE A 16 6.26 4.60 -2.46
CA ILE A 16 5.72 5.81 -1.81
C ILE A 16 6.77 6.92 -1.83
N GLN A 17 7.98 6.60 -1.34
CA GLN A 17 9.18 7.42 -1.51
C GLN A 17 10.06 6.80 -2.61
N PRO A 18 10.70 7.62 -3.47
CA PRO A 18 11.68 7.13 -4.40
C PRO A 18 12.82 6.47 -3.62
N GLU A 19 13.10 5.21 -3.95
CA GLU A 19 14.26 4.44 -3.45
C GLU A 19 14.23 3.99 -1.98
N GLU A 20 13.17 4.28 -1.22
CA GLU A 20 13.03 3.79 0.16
C GLU A 20 11.76 2.95 0.39
N VAL A 21 11.91 1.94 1.26
CA VAL A 21 10.80 1.17 1.82
C VAL A 21 10.33 1.85 3.10
N VAL A 22 9.11 2.36 3.08
CA VAL A 22 8.49 2.98 4.25
C VAL A 22 7.56 2.00 4.94
N ARG A 23 7.37 2.18 6.25
CA ARG A 23 6.43 1.37 7.03
C ARG A 23 5.13 2.12 7.22
N ILE A 24 4.01 1.55 6.79
CA ILE A 24 2.69 2.12 7.05
C ILE A 24 2.39 2.00 8.54
N ILE A 25 2.02 3.11 9.17
CA ILE A 25 1.58 3.14 10.56
C ILE A 25 0.06 3.31 10.66
N GLN A 26 -0.58 3.94 9.67
CA GLN A 26 -2.02 4.12 9.61
C GLN A 26 -2.48 4.22 8.15
N VAL A 27 -3.70 3.76 7.89
CA VAL A 27 -4.36 3.81 6.59
C VAL A 27 -5.74 4.37 6.79
N GLU A 28 -6.10 5.39 6.02
CA GLU A 28 -7.42 5.98 5.97
C GLU A 28 -7.98 5.83 4.56
N GLN A 29 -9.14 5.18 4.45
CA GLN A 29 -9.80 5.01 3.17
C GLN A 29 -10.60 6.27 2.83
N LEU A 30 -10.28 6.89 1.70
CA LEU A 30 -10.89 8.14 1.27
C LEU A 30 -11.80 7.86 0.07
N GLY A 31 -12.98 7.33 0.37
CA GLY A 31 -13.94 6.88 -0.63
C GLY A 31 -13.51 5.57 -1.29
N ASN A 32 -13.95 5.36 -2.53
CA ASN A 32 -13.85 4.07 -3.22
C ASN A 32 -12.62 3.94 -4.15
N ASP A 33 -11.85 5.02 -4.34
CA ASP A 33 -10.76 5.10 -5.33
C ASP A 33 -9.44 5.65 -4.76
N ALA A 34 -9.45 6.18 -3.53
CA ALA A 34 -8.28 6.77 -2.91
C ALA A 34 -8.15 6.32 -1.45
N ILE A 35 -6.91 6.23 -0.99
CA ILE A 35 -6.58 6.03 0.42
C ILE A 35 -5.48 7.02 0.82
N THR A 36 -5.52 7.51 2.05
CA THR A 36 -4.41 8.23 2.67
C THR A 36 -3.64 7.26 3.54
N VAL A 37 -2.35 7.08 3.26
CA VAL A 37 -1.47 6.26 4.10
C VAL A 37 -0.54 7.16 4.88
N TYR A 38 -0.46 6.92 6.19
CA TYR A 38 0.54 7.46 7.07
C TYR A 38 1.65 6.43 7.19
N TYR A 39 2.86 6.85 6.86
CA TYR A 39 4.02 5.98 6.89
C TYR A 39 5.15 6.62 7.70
N LYS A 40 6.01 5.74 8.21
CA LYS A 40 7.24 6.08 8.91
C LYS A 40 8.41 5.66 8.04
N ASP A 41 9.25 6.63 7.77
CA ASP A 41 10.50 6.49 7.02
C ASP A 41 11.58 5.81 7.89
N SER A 42 12.66 5.35 7.28
CA SER A 42 13.82 4.74 7.97
C SER A 42 14.46 5.71 8.97
N GLN A 43 14.39 7.02 8.69
CA GLN A 43 14.82 8.08 9.60
C GLN A 43 13.88 8.28 10.81
N GLY A 44 12.77 7.56 10.87
CA GLY A 44 11.77 7.64 11.93
C GLY A 44 10.81 8.82 11.81
N LYS A 45 10.88 9.57 10.70
CA LYS A 45 9.94 10.65 10.38
C LYS A 45 8.62 10.05 9.92
N VAL A 46 7.52 10.56 10.48
CA VAL A 46 6.17 10.21 10.02
C VAL A 46 5.75 11.20 8.93
N SER A 47 5.19 10.69 7.86
CA SER A 47 4.63 11.49 6.76
C SER A 47 3.37 10.82 6.23
N GLU A 48 2.52 11.62 5.58
CA GLU A 48 1.30 11.13 4.95
C GLU A 48 1.40 11.25 3.43
N GLN A 49 0.79 10.31 2.72
CA GLN A 49 0.66 10.39 1.28
C GLN A 49 -0.68 9.81 0.85
N MET A 50 -1.35 10.57 -0.01
CA MET A 50 -2.56 10.12 -0.67
C MET A 50 -2.19 9.26 -1.86
N LEU A 51 -2.74 8.05 -1.90
CA LEU A 51 -2.56 7.09 -2.97
C LEU A 51 -3.88 6.90 -3.70
N PHE A 52 -3.80 6.95 -5.02
CA PHE A 52 -4.93 6.72 -5.91
C PHE A 52 -4.81 5.37 -6.58
N ARG A 53 -5.94 4.85 -7.06
CA ARG A 53 -5.98 3.59 -7.81
C ARG A 53 -5.06 3.59 -9.04
N SER A 54 -4.83 4.76 -9.63
CA SER A 54 -3.88 4.93 -10.75
C SER A 54 -2.42 4.74 -10.36
N ASP A 55 -2.08 4.92 -9.08
CA ASP A 55 -0.72 4.74 -8.56
C ASP A 55 -0.47 3.31 -8.06
N GLU A 56 -1.48 2.43 -8.03
CA GLU A 56 -1.33 0.99 -7.74
C GLU A 56 -0.28 0.32 -8.65
N MET A 57 -0.10 0.83 -9.87
CA MET A 57 0.87 0.28 -10.82
C MET A 57 2.33 0.64 -10.46
N LYS A 58 2.54 1.66 -9.64
CA LYS A 58 3.86 2.13 -9.19
C LYS A 58 4.21 1.67 -7.76
N LEU A 59 3.19 1.29 -7.00
CA LEU A 59 3.32 0.86 -5.60
C LEU A 59 3.60 -0.63 -5.52
N GLU A 60 4.64 -1.01 -4.78
CA GLU A 60 4.97 -2.40 -4.47
C GLU A 60 4.95 -2.61 -2.96
N ILE A 61 4.19 -3.59 -2.47
CA ILE A 61 4.34 -4.06 -1.08
C ILE A 61 5.67 -4.78 -0.96
N ALA A 62 6.58 -4.23 -0.16
CA ALA A 62 7.88 -4.81 0.16
C ALA A 62 7.77 -5.85 1.29
N THR A 63 6.75 -6.72 1.26
CA THR A 63 6.53 -7.73 2.29
C THR A 63 7.60 -8.81 2.23
N ALA A 64 8.34 -8.94 3.33
CA ALA A 64 9.02 -10.17 3.70
C ALA A 64 7.97 -11.25 4.07
N GLY A 65 7.58 -12.07 3.10
CA GLY A 65 7.01 -13.39 3.32
C GLY A 65 5.48 -13.53 3.40
N ARG A 66 4.80 -13.65 2.25
CA ARG A 66 4.28 -14.94 1.72
C ARG A 66 3.68 -14.73 0.32
N PRO A 67 3.86 -15.66 -0.65
CA PRO A 67 3.69 -15.37 -2.08
C PRO A 67 2.27 -15.50 -2.65
N TRP A 68 1.22 -15.65 -1.84
CA TRP A 68 -0.10 -16.02 -2.37
C TRP A 68 -1.24 -15.24 -1.71
N ALA A 69 -1.79 -14.30 -2.47
CA ALA A 69 -3.23 -14.11 -2.59
C ALA A 69 -3.53 -13.55 -3.98
N PHE A 70 -3.61 -14.49 -4.91
CA PHE A 70 -4.29 -14.38 -6.18
C PHE A 70 -5.78 -14.14 -5.88
N ASP A 71 -6.22 -12.89 -5.90
CA ASP A 71 -7.65 -12.55 -5.95
C ASP A 71 -8.03 -12.39 -7.43
N ALA A 72 -8.11 -13.53 -8.13
CA ALA A 72 -8.78 -13.58 -9.42
C ALA A 72 -10.29 -13.51 -9.16
N ALA A 73 -10.93 -12.60 -9.87
CA ALA A 73 -12.36 -12.33 -9.81
C ALA A 73 -13.20 -13.62 -9.77
N GLY A 74 -13.99 -13.77 -8.70
CA GLY A 74 -15.11 -14.70 -8.68
C GLY A 74 -16.18 -14.20 -9.64
N ALA A 75 -16.05 -14.58 -10.92
CA ALA A 75 -17.19 -14.55 -11.83
C ALA A 75 -18.16 -15.64 -11.37
N GLU A 76 -19.28 -15.20 -10.81
CA GLU A 76 -20.39 -16.04 -10.40
C GLU A 76 -20.98 -16.78 -11.62
N PHE A 77 -21.37 -18.04 -11.41
CA PHE A 77 -21.82 -19.02 -12.39
C PHE A 77 -23.22 -18.73 -12.96
#